data_AF-W6K3W9-F1
#
_entry.id   AF-W6K3W9-F1
#
_cell.length_a   1.000
_cell.length_b   1.000
_cell.length_c   1.000
_cell.angle_alpha   90.00
_cell.angle_beta   90.00
_cell.angle_gamma   90.00
#
_symmetry.space_group_name_H-M   'P 1'
#
loop_
_entity.id
_entity.type
_entity.pdbx_description
1 polymer ?
#
loop_
_entity_poly.entity_id
_entity_poly.type
_entity_poly.pdbx_seq_one_letter_code
_entity_poly.pdbx_strand_id
1 'polypeptide(L)'
;MTSALTRLADGTVKQINVFTGTEVWTVPGRAHRPLVQEERAKHPIRASQARSLCAFCETRRLETPPEKARFVRAGGGWEVLRGIPAEEVDATQAEFRLVPNLFEIVSLDYWRINHGFVLPPAETARRRAYLATPGGRAHLHRLVDAHRPQLAAGGDEAIVESSLFGGFHDVVIARRHLVDRARYDDQLASSGRLTPEEHERYLAFTFEAARNLYAANPFAREVVIFQNWLRPAGASFDHLHKQLVTVDELGASRVADIEHLGRNPHLLADYHGVLAGNGLILAETDSAQLVAGVGHRFPSLEVWNLRRESDPWNIADDELADLSALVHAGHVAMGARLPANEEWHYRPPTMREHLPVRVILKWRISNPAGFEGGSGIYINTIDPWTVAERTRHELAAKAHRLSTRVRLLG
;
A
#
# COMPACT_ATOMS: atom_id res chain seq x y z
N MET A 1 5.68 -26.55 23.36
CA MET A 1 5.50 -25.31 22.58
C MET A 1 4.02 -24.95 22.63
N THR A 2 3.67 -23.73 23.01
CA THR A 2 2.31 -23.21 22.91
C THR A 2 1.90 -23.23 21.44
N SER A 3 0.77 -23.87 21.09
CA SER A 3 0.28 -23.90 19.72
C SER A 3 -0.03 -22.47 19.26
N ALA A 4 0.47 -22.07 18.08
CA ALA A 4 0.29 -20.74 17.50
C ALA A 4 -1.19 -20.38 17.26
N LEU A 5 -2.06 -21.39 17.20
CA LEU A 5 -3.50 -21.25 17.08
C LEU A 5 -4.19 -22.32 17.92
N THR A 6 -5.05 -21.92 18.86
CA THR A 6 -5.77 -22.85 19.75
C THR A 6 -7.20 -22.39 19.94
N ARG A 7 -8.16 -23.31 19.79
CA ARG A 7 -9.56 -23.10 20.19
C ARG A 7 -9.80 -23.76 21.54
N LEU A 8 -10.27 -22.98 22.52
CA LEU A 8 -10.58 -23.44 23.86
C LEU A 8 -12.02 -23.98 23.93
N ALA A 9 -12.33 -24.68 25.02
CA ALA A 9 -13.63 -25.32 25.23
C ALA A 9 -14.81 -24.33 25.29
N ASP A 10 -14.56 -23.10 25.74
CA ASP A 10 -15.56 -22.01 25.75
C ASP A 10 -15.74 -21.36 24.36
N GLY A 11 -15.01 -21.82 23.34
CA GLY A 11 -15.01 -21.27 21.99
C GLY A 11 -14.02 -20.13 21.76
N THR A 12 -13.31 -19.65 22.81
CA THR A 12 -12.28 -18.62 22.67
C THR A 12 -11.13 -19.14 21.80
N VAL A 13 -10.72 -18.35 20.81
CA VAL A 13 -9.57 -18.65 19.97
C VAL A 13 -8.39 -17.80 20.41
N LYS A 14 -7.28 -18.44 20.78
CA LYS A 14 -6.01 -17.79 21.10
C LYS A 14 -5.02 -17.98 19.95
N GLN A 15 -4.33 -16.91 19.59
CA GLN A 15 -3.40 -16.84 18.48
C GLN A 15 -2.10 -16.21 18.97
N ILE A 16 -0.97 -16.73 18.47
CA ILE A 16 0.34 -16.13 18.66
C ILE A 16 0.96 -15.96 17.28
N ASN A 17 1.36 -14.74 16.93
CA ASN A 17 2.13 -14.52 15.71
C ASN A 17 3.53 -15.06 15.92
N VAL A 18 3.91 -16.07 15.14
CA VAL A 18 5.20 -16.76 15.30
C VAL A 18 6.40 -15.88 14.97
N PHE A 19 6.22 -14.77 14.24
CA PHE A 19 7.28 -13.83 13.91
C PHE A 19 7.48 -12.77 15.01
N THR A 20 6.36 -12.18 15.47
CA THR A 20 6.40 -11.01 16.36
C THR A 20 6.14 -11.33 17.83
N GLY A 21 5.65 -12.53 18.14
CA GLY A 21 5.13 -12.89 19.46
C GLY A 21 3.81 -12.23 19.83
N THR A 22 3.17 -11.50 18.91
CA THR A 22 1.89 -10.80 19.18
C THR A 22 0.81 -11.81 19.59
N GLU A 23 0.19 -11.59 20.74
CA GLU A 23 -0.92 -12.39 21.24
C GLU A 23 -2.27 -11.78 20.87
N VAL A 24 -3.18 -12.61 20.36
CA VAL A 24 -4.50 -12.17 19.90
C VAL A 24 -5.58 -13.15 20.27
N TRP A 25 -6.67 -12.67 20.84
CA TRP A 25 -7.81 -13.49 21.25
C TRP A 25 -9.07 -13.12 20.45
N THR A 26 -9.85 -14.13 20.07
CA THR A 26 -11.22 -13.97 19.55
C THR A 26 -12.17 -14.63 20.53
N VAL A 27 -13.07 -13.83 21.13
CA VAL A 27 -14.00 -14.28 22.17
C VAL A 27 -15.41 -14.35 21.57
N PRO A 28 -16.17 -15.46 21.72
CA PRO A 28 -17.45 -15.67 21.04
C PRO A 28 -18.47 -14.53 21.21
N GLY A 29 -18.56 -13.93 22.40
CA GLY A 29 -19.50 -12.84 22.68
C GLY A 29 -19.24 -11.52 21.94
N ARG A 30 -18.11 -11.39 21.22
CA ARG A 30 -17.76 -10.20 20.43
C ARG A 30 -17.87 -10.40 18.91
N ALA A 31 -18.28 -11.59 18.46
CA ALA A 31 -18.25 -11.99 17.05
C ALA A 31 -19.37 -11.40 16.17
N HIS A 32 -20.38 -10.75 16.75
CA HIS A 32 -21.58 -10.30 16.01
C HIS A 32 -21.47 -8.88 15.44
N ARG A 33 -20.32 -8.22 15.57
CA ARG A 33 -20.14 -6.85 15.05
C ARG A 33 -20.03 -6.88 13.52
N PRO A 34 -20.82 -6.08 12.78
CA PRO A 34 -20.68 -5.97 11.33
C PRO A 34 -19.26 -5.58 10.91
N LEU A 35 -18.74 -6.23 9.86
CA LEU A 35 -17.41 -5.97 9.30
C LEU A 35 -17.31 -4.60 8.61
N VAL A 36 -18.41 -4.19 7.99
CA VAL A 36 -18.55 -2.92 7.30
C VAL A 36 -19.40 -2.04 8.21
N GLN A 37 -18.95 -0.81 8.45
CA GLN A 37 -19.78 0.19 9.14
C GLN A 37 -21.08 0.44 8.36
N GLU A 38 -22.10 1.01 9.02
CA GLU A 38 -23.41 1.30 8.43
C GLU A 38 -23.30 1.91 7.03
N GLU A 39 -24.24 1.54 6.15
CA GLU A 39 -24.32 2.05 4.78
C GLU A 39 -24.30 3.59 4.81
N ARG A 40 -23.21 4.17 4.33
CA ARG A 40 -23.12 5.62 4.14
C ARG A 40 -24.22 6.02 3.17
N ALA A 41 -24.92 7.12 3.46
CA ALA A 41 -25.88 7.69 2.52
C ALA A 41 -25.20 7.93 1.17
N LYS A 42 -25.68 7.25 0.14
CA LYS A 42 -25.18 7.36 -1.23
C LYS A 42 -25.79 8.56 -1.93
N HIS A 43 -24.97 9.41 -2.51
CA HIS A 43 -25.42 10.60 -3.23
C HIS A 43 -25.26 10.38 -4.73
N PRO A 44 -26.29 10.66 -5.54
CA PRO A 44 -26.16 10.64 -6.99
C PRO A 44 -25.07 11.61 -7.44
N ILE A 45 -24.24 11.16 -8.37
CA ILE A 45 -23.20 12.01 -8.98
C ILE A 45 -23.55 12.29 -10.44
N ARG A 46 -23.19 13.49 -10.91
CA ARG A 46 -23.17 13.77 -12.35
C ARG A 46 -21.92 13.14 -12.97
N ALA A 47 -22.01 12.74 -14.24
CA ALA A 47 -20.87 12.17 -14.95
C ALA A 47 -19.63 13.10 -14.95
N SER A 48 -19.84 14.41 -15.00
CA SER A 48 -18.77 15.42 -14.92
C SER A 48 -18.10 15.49 -13.54
N GLN A 49 -18.77 15.09 -12.46
CA GLN A 49 -18.23 15.15 -11.10
C GLN A 49 -17.34 13.95 -10.76
N ALA A 50 -17.56 12.81 -11.41
CA ALA A 50 -16.84 11.56 -11.11
C ALA A 50 -15.30 11.68 -11.25
N ARG A 51 -14.82 12.66 -12.01
CA ARG A 51 -13.40 12.91 -12.28
C ARG A 51 -12.81 14.13 -11.53
N SER A 52 -13.54 14.69 -10.57
CA SER A 52 -13.16 15.92 -9.86
C SER A 52 -13.42 15.89 -8.34
N LEU A 53 -13.67 14.72 -7.76
CA LEU A 53 -14.10 14.58 -6.36
C LEU A 53 -13.01 14.92 -5.34
N CYS A 54 -11.74 14.72 -5.67
CA CYS A 54 -10.61 15.09 -4.83
C CYS A 54 -9.40 15.53 -5.67
N ALA A 55 -8.36 16.03 -5.00
CA ALA A 55 -7.11 16.49 -5.62
C ALA A 55 -6.39 15.41 -6.45
N PHE A 56 -6.66 14.13 -6.20
CA PHE A 56 -6.05 13.02 -6.95
C PHE A 56 -6.74 12.73 -8.28
N CYS A 57 -7.96 13.26 -8.48
CA CYS A 57 -8.75 12.97 -9.67
C CYS A 57 -8.19 13.64 -10.93
N GLU A 58 -8.51 13.04 -12.07
CA GLU A 58 -7.96 13.39 -13.39
C GLU A 58 -8.11 14.87 -13.79
N THR A 59 -9.20 15.55 -13.43
CA THR A 59 -9.38 16.96 -13.80
C THR A 59 -8.76 17.94 -12.79
N ARG A 60 -8.12 17.42 -11.74
CA ARG A 60 -7.54 18.19 -10.63
C ARG A 60 -6.06 17.86 -10.42
N ARG A 61 -5.39 17.33 -11.47
CA ARG A 61 -3.98 16.88 -11.41
C ARG A 61 -3.00 17.95 -10.92
N LEU A 62 -3.26 19.23 -11.22
CA LEU A 62 -2.46 20.37 -10.78
C LEU A 62 -2.81 20.88 -9.37
N GLU A 63 -3.51 20.05 -8.57
CA GLU A 63 -3.64 20.22 -7.11
C GLU A 63 -2.73 19.25 -6.35
N THR A 64 -2.06 18.34 -7.05
CA THR A 64 -0.95 17.53 -6.53
C THR A 64 0.38 18.11 -7.00
N PRO A 65 1.49 17.88 -6.28
CA PRO A 65 2.78 18.39 -6.73
C PRO A 65 3.21 17.82 -8.08
N PRO A 66 4.17 18.45 -8.77
CA PRO A 66 4.64 18.01 -10.08
C PRO A 66 4.97 16.51 -10.10
N GLU A 67 4.46 15.82 -11.12
CA GLU A 67 4.65 14.37 -11.24
C GLU A 67 6.13 14.03 -11.44
N LYS A 68 6.63 13.08 -10.64
CA LYS A 68 7.96 12.48 -10.85
C LYS A 68 7.93 11.54 -12.04
N ALA A 69 6.85 10.80 -12.20
CA ALA A 69 6.60 9.90 -13.31
C ALA A 69 5.10 9.62 -13.47
N ARG A 70 4.71 9.13 -14.64
CA ARG A 70 3.38 8.56 -14.90
C ARG A 70 3.49 7.31 -15.75
N PHE A 71 2.57 6.39 -15.53
CA PHE A 71 2.42 5.20 -16.32
C PHE A 71 1.25 5.38 -17.29
N VAL A 72 1.50 5.22 -18.59
CA VAL A 72 0.54 5.47 -19.66
C VAL A 72 0.41 4.26 -20.56
N ARG A 73 -0.73 4.16 -21.25
CA ARG A 73 -0.91 3.21 -22.35
C ARG A 73 -0.57 3.91 -23.67
N ALA A 74 0.48 3.46 -24.36
CA ALA A 74 0.97 4.08 -25.59
C ALA A 74 1.24 3.00 -26.66
N GLY A 75 0.79 3.23 -27.89
CA GLY A 75 1.13 2.36 -29.04
C GLY A 75 0.74 0.88 -28.90
N GLY A 76 -0.26 0.55 -28.07
CA GLY A 76 -0.65 -0.84 -27.79
C GLY A 76 0.13 -1.51 -26.64
N GLY A 77 1.10 -0.80 -26.05
CA GLY A 77 1.86 -1.22 -24.88
C GLY A 77 1.78 -0.23 -23.72
N TRP A 78 2.72 -0.37 -22.82
CA TRP A 78 2.82 0.40 -21.59
C TRP A 78 4.14 1.17 -21.54
N GLU A 79 4.11 2.40 -21.06
CA GLU A 79 5.28 3.28 -20.98
C GLU A 79 5.29 4.11 -19.69
N VAL A 80 6.49 4.35 -19.13
CA VAL A 80 6.70 5.31 -18.05
C VAL A 80 7.20 6.63 -18.63
N LEU A 81 6.41 7.69 -18.50
CA LEU A 81 6.83 9.05 -18.87
C LEU A 81 7.33 9.80 -17.63
N ARG A 82 8.36 10.64 -17.81
CA ARG A 82 9.01 11.42 -16.74
C ARG A 82 9.20 12.86 -17.20
N GLY A 83 9.31 13.78 -16.24
CA GLY A 83 9.59 15.19 -16.55
C GLY A 83 8.47 15.91 -17.31
N ILE A 84 7.22 15.48 -17.13
CA ILE A 84 6.06 16.08 -17.81
C ILE A 84 5.87 17.52 -17.34
N PRO A 85 5.89 18.53 -18.24
CA PRO A 85 5.60 19.91 -17.89
C PRO A 85 4.11 20.10 -17.54
N ALA A 86 3.77 21.18 -16.83
CA ALA A 86 2.40 21.40 -16.37
C ALA A 86 1.38 21.49 -17.51
N GLU A 87 1.81 21.99 -18.67
CA GLU A 87 1.01 22.18 -19.87
C GLU A 87 0.67 20.87 -20.57
N GLU A 88 1.47 19.81 -20.36
CA GLU A 88 1.32 18.52 -21.04
C GLU A 88 0.68 17.46 -20.14
N VAL A 89 0.30 17.80 -18.90
CA VAL A 89 -0.28 16.83 -17.97
C VAL A 89 -1.57 16.19 -18.49
N ASP A 90 -2.28 16.86 -19.40
CA ASP A 90 -3.51 16.38 -20.03
C ASP A 90 -3.31 15.78 -21.43
N ALA A 91 -2.09 15.83 -21.99
CA ALA A 91 -1.78 15.29 -23.32
C ALA A 91 -1.85 13.76 -23.37
N THR A 92 -1.68 13.10 -22.22
CA THR A 92 -1.72 11.64 -22.07
C THR A 92 -2.63 11.23 -20.92
N GLN A 93 -3.31 10.10 -21.06
CA GLN A 93 -4.03 9.48 -19.95
C GLN A 93 -3.07 8.66 -19.09
N ALA A 94 -2.74 9.17 -17.89
CA ALA A 94 -2.01 8.42 -16.88
C ALA A 94 -2.94 7.40 -16.21
N GLU A 95 -2.60 6.11 -16.28
CA GLU A 95 -3.25 5.05 -15.51
C GLU A 95 -2.77 5.05 -14.05
N PHE A 96 -1.49 5.37 -13.84
CA PHE A 96 -0.91 5.63 -12.52
C PHE A 96 0.00 6.86 -12.56
N ARG A 97 0.06 7.60 -11.46
CA ARG A 97 0.93 8.77 -11.31
C ARG A 97 1.78 8.62 -10.06
N LEU A 98 3.05 9.02 -10.13
CA LEU A 98 3.94 9.12 -8.99
C LEU A 98 4.16 10.61 -8.70
N VAL A 99 3.70 11.05 -7.54
CA VAL A 99 3.84 12.45 -7.09
C VAL A 99 4.52 12.51 -5.72
N PRO A 100 5.24 13.60 -5.40
CA PRO A 100 5.62 13.90 -4.04
C PRO A 100 4.40 13.98 -3.10
N ASN A 101 4.55 13.55 -1.86
CA ASN A 101 3.55 13.82 -0.84
C ASN A 101 3.69 15.26 -0.33
N LEU A 102 2.59 16.02 -0.35
CA LEU A 102 2.54 17.38 0.22
C LEU A 102 2.72 17.39 1.75
N PHE A 103 2.54 16.28 2.43
CA PHE A 103 2.64 16.17 3.88
C PHE A 103 3.64 15.06 4.22
N GLU A 104 4.92 15.38 4.03
CA GLU A 104 6.04 14.47 4.28
C GLU A 104 6.03 13.97 5.74
N ILE A 105 6.25 12.67 5.94
CA ILE A 105 6.49 12.11 7.28
C ILE A 105 7.93 12.42 7.70
N VAL A 106 8.88 12.14 6.80
CA VAL A 106 10.28 12.56 6.91
C VAL A 106 10.53 13.61 5.84
N SER A 107 10.70 14.87 6.26
CA SER A 107 10.80 16.00 5.35
C SER A 107 12.12 16.03 4.59
N LEU A 108 12.17 16.70 3.43
CA LEU A 108 13.45 16.96 2.74
C LEU A 108 14.48 17.66 3.66
N ASP A 109 14.03 18.57 4.52
CA ASP A 109 14.91 19.30 5.45
C ASP A 109 15.50 18.39 6.54
N TYR A 110 14.77 17.34 6.94
CA TYR A 110 15.34 16.32 7.84
C TYR A 110 16.62 15.72 7.25
N TRP A 111 16.59 15.37 5.96
CA TRP A 111 17.74 14.80 5.26
C TRP A 111 18.87 15.82 5.07
N ARG A 112 18.53 17.07 4.74
CA ARG A 112 19.53 18.14 4.59
C ARG A 112 20.25 18.44 5.91
N ILE A 113 19.49 18.63 6.97
CA ILE A 113 20.00 19.10 8.27
C ILE A 113 20.75 17.97 8.98
N ASN A 114 20.20 16.76 9.01
CA ASN A 114 20.76 15.67 9.81
C ASN A 114 21.77 14.80 9.04
N HIS A 115 21.64 14.71 7.72
CA HIS A 115 22.50 13.87 6.88
C HIS A 115 23.35 14.66 5.88
N GLY A 116 23.21 15.99 5.83
CA GLY A 116 23.91 16.81 4.84
C GLY A 116 23.49 16.49 3.40
N PHE A 117 22.28 15.96 3.20
CA PHE A 117 21.79 15.62 1.86
C PHE A 117 21.75 16.87 0.98
N VAL A 118 22.25 16.76 -0.25
CA VAL A 118 22.22 17.83 -1.26
C VAL A 118 21.50 17.31 -2.50
N LEU A 119 20.61 18.14 -3.06
CA LEU A 119 19.93 17.79 -4.30
C LEU A 119 20.94 17.57 -5.43
N PRO A 120 20.86 16.45 -6.16
CA PRO A 120 21.71 16.23 -7.32
C PRO A 120 21.50 17.34 -8.38
N PRO A 121 22.55 17.81 -9.09
CA PRO A 121 22.41 18.87 -10.08
C PRO A 121 21.36 18.60 -11.16
N ALA A 122 21.21 17.33 -11.58
CA ALA A 122 20.19 16.92 -12.54
C ALA A 122 18.76 17.12 -12.01
N GLU A 123 18.54 16.88 -10.71
CA GLU A 123 17.25 17.10 -10.07
C GLU A 123 16.96 18.61 -9.96
N THR A 124 17.93 19.42 -9.52
CA THR A 124 17.77 20.89 -9.51
C THR A 124 17.48 21.44 -10.91
N ALA A 125 18.16 20.95 -11.95
CA ALA A 125 17.91 21.34 -13.33
C ALA A 125 16.49 20.99 -13.79
N ARG A 126 16.00 19.78 -13.47
CA ARG A 126 14.61 19.35 -13.75
C ARG A 126 13.58 20.27 -13.10
N ARG A 127 13.80 20.63 -11.83
CA ARG A 127 12.91 21.52 -11.07
C ARG A 127 12.85 22.93 -11.68
N ARG A 128 14.02 23.50 -12.01
CA ARG A 128 14.11 24.80 -12.69
C ARG A 128 13.43 24.77 -14.06
N ALA A 129 13.60 23.69 -14.83
CA ALA A 129 12.95 23.55 -16.13
C ALA A 129 11.41 23.55 -16.02
N TYR A 130 10.85 22.84 -15.03
CA TYR A 130 9.42 22.87 -14.77
C TYR A 130 8.93 24.27 -14.38
N LEU A 131 9.63 24.94 -13.46
CA LEU A 131 9.27 26.27 -12.97
C LEU A 131 9.45 27.37 -14.03
N ALA A 132 10.32 27.17 -15.02
CA ALA A 132 10.55 28.13 -16.10
C ALA A 132 9.35 28.27 -17.06
N THR A 133 8.46 27.28 -17.10
CA THR A 133 7.25 27.31 -17.92
C THR A 133 6.15 28.17 -17.28
N PRO A 134 5.30 28.89 -18.05
CA PRO A 134 4.21 29.67 -17.49
C PRO A 134 3.22 28.82 -16.66
N GLY A 135 2.87 27.62 -17.14
CA GLY A 135 1.99 26.69 -16.46
C GLY A 135 2.62 26.09 -15.22
N GLY A 136 3.90 25.71 -15.28
CA GLY A 136 4.64 25.18 -14.12
C GLY A 136 4.79 26.20 -13.01
N ARG A 137 5.10 27.46 -13.37
CA ARG A 137 5.09 28.60 -12.45
C ARG A 137 3.72 28.79 -11.80
N ALA A 138 2.66 28.90 -12.60
CA ALA A 138 1.30 29.10 -12.08
C ALA A 138 0.86 27.94 -11.17
N HIS A 139 1.22 26.71 -11.51
CA HIS A 139 0.95 25.53 -10.69
C HIS A 139 1.64 25.62 -9.33
N LEU A 140 2.95 25.87 -9.30
CA LEU A 140 3.71 25.89 -8.05
C LEU A 140 3.33 27.05 -7.14
N HIS A 141 3.07 28.24 -7.70
CA HIS A 141 2.56 29.35 -6.89
C HIS A 141 1.23 29.02 -6.22
N ARG A 142 0.29 28.35 -6.93
CA ARG A 142 -0.96 27.90 -6.30
C ARG A 142 -0.72 26.93 -5.14
N LEU A 143 0.22 25.99 -5.29
CA LEU A 143 0.58 25.06 -4.22
C LEU A 143 1.27 25.76 -3.05
N VAL A 144 2.15 26.73 -3.34
CA VAL A 144 2.78 27.59 -2.32
C VAL A 144 1.71 28.33 -1.54
N ASP A 145 0.80 29.03 -2.21
CA ASP A 145 -0.24 29.82 -1.55
C ASP A 145 -1.16 28.94 -0.68
N ALA A 146 -1.52 27.76 -1.17
CA ALA A 146 -2.44 26.85 -0.48
C ALA A 146 -1.81 26.09 0.68
N HIS A 147 -0.52 25.73 0.58
CA HIS A 147 0.08 24.74 1.48
C HIS A 147 1.42 25.13 2.09
N ARG A 148 2.13 26.11 1.50
CA ARG A 148 3.50 26.50 1.90
C ARG A 148 3.74 28.02 1.75
N PRO A 149 2.87 28.90 2.29
CA PRO A 149 2.96 30.35 2.05
C PRO A 149 4.30 30.96 2.48
N GLN A 150 5.01 30.33 3.42
CA GLN A 150 6.36 30.73 3.84
C GLN A 150 7.41 30.70 2.71
N LEU A 151 7.20 29.88 1.66
CA LEU A 151 8.14 29.81 0.53
C LEU A 151 8.07 31.04 -0.39
N ALA A 152 6.96 31.78 -0.36
CA ALA A 152 6.74 32.94 -1.24
C ALA A 152 7.82 34.02 -1.04
N ALA A 153 8.31 34.22 0.18
CA ALA A 153 9.33 35.21 0.50
C ALA A 153 10.71 34.89 -0.12
N GLY A 154 11.00 33.60 -0.38
CA GLY A 154 12.27 33.15 -0.94
C GLY A 154 12.31 33.08 -2.46
N GLY A 155 11.20 33.40 -3.13
CA GLY A 155 11.09 33.38 -4.60
C GLY A 155 11.27 31.98 -5.22
N ASP A 156 11.56 31.97 -6.53
CA ASP A 156 11.67 30.75 -7.33
C ASP A 156 12.68 29.73 -6.79
N GLU A 157 13.82 30.20 -6.28
CA GLU A 157 14.88 29.31 -5.79
C GLU A 157 14.45 28.58 -4.51
N ALA A 158 13.70 29.22 -3.62
CA ALA A 158 13.13 28.54 -2.46
C ALA A 158 12.11 27.47 -2.87
N ILE A 159 11.34 27.69 -3.95
CA ILE A 159 10.42 26.69 -4.50
C ILE A 159 11.20 25.51 -5.08
N VAL A 160 12.25 25.77 -5.87
CA VAL A 160 13.14 24.75 -6.44
C VAL A 160 13.76 23.88 -5.35
N GLU A 161 14.23 24.50 -4.26
CA GLU A 161 14.82 23.78 -3.14
C GLU A 161 13.76 23.14 -2.22
N SER A 162 12.47 23.44 -2.35
CA SER A 162 11.45 22.88 -1.46
C SER A 162 11.11 21.42 -1.77
N SER A 163 10.36 20.79 -0.85
CA SER A 163 9.80 19.46 -1.07
C SER A 163 8.58 19.41 -1.99
N LEU A 164 8.09 20.55 -2.51
CA LEU A 164 7.02 20.57 -3.53
C LEU A 164 7.43 19.79 -4.79
N PHE A 165 8.71 19.76 -5.13
CA PHE A 165 9.20 18.96 -6.25
C PHE A 165 9.54 17.51 -5.93
N GLY A 166 9.49 17.16 -4.65
CA GLY A 166 9.96 15.88 -4.16
C GLY A 166 10.84 16.03 -2.93
N GLY A 167 10.59 15.16 -1.97
CA GLY A 167 11.59 14.64 -1.05
C GLY A 167 11.59 13.13 -1.19
N PHE A 168 11.49 12.46 -0.03
CA PHE A 168 11.56 11.01 0.06
C PHE A 168 10.28 10.37 0.64
N HIS A 169 9.16 11.08 0.53
CA HIS A 169 7.81 10.58 0.73
C HIS A 169 7.02 10.75 -0.57
N ASP A 170 6.73 9.64 -1.26
CA ASP A 170 6.03 9.63 -2.54
C ASP A 170 4.66 8.95 -2.44
N VAL A 171 3.78 9.30 -3.38
CA VAL A 171 2.43 8.74 -3.53
C VAL A 171 2.25 8.20 -4.95
N VAL A 172 1.89 6.93 -5.07
CA VAL A 172 1.42 6.34 -6.33
C VAL A 172 -0.09 6.40 -6.35
N ILE A 173 -0.65 7.10 -7.34
CA ILE A 173 -2.09 7.40 -7.44
C ILE A 173 -2.66 6.68 -8.66
N ALA A 174 -3.69 5.86 -8.47
CA ALA A 174 -4.42 5.26 -9.58
C ALA A 174 -5.33 6.28 -10.27
N ARG A 175 -5.64 6.09 -11.55
CA ARG A 175 -6.44 7.05 -12.32
C ARG A 175 -7.86 7.26 -11.78
N ARG A 176 -8.56 6.17 -11.50
CA ARG A 176 -10.00 6.17 -11.18
C ARG A 176 -10.24 6.44 -9.69
N HIS A 177 -11.09 7.42 -9.39
CA HIS A 177 -11.68 7.59 -8.06
C HIS A 177 -12.85 6.62 -7.88
N LEU A 178 -13.75 6.60 -8.86
CA LEU A 178 -14.93 5.74 -8.91
C LEU A 178 -14.82 4.74 -10.05
N VAL A 179 -15.54 3.63 -9.94
CA VAL A 179 -15.65 2.68 -11.06
C VAL A 179 -16.25 3.34 -12.29
N ASP A 180 -15.92 2.81 -13.46
CA ASP A 180 -16.45 3.33 -14.71
C ASP A 180 -17.99 3.27 -14.69
N ARG A 181 -18.63 4.35 -15.13
CA ARG A 181 -20.09 4.53 -15.15
C ARG A 181 -20.78 4.57 -13.77
N ALA A 182 -20.03 4.88 -12.71
CA ALA A 182 -20.61 5.14 -11.39
C ALA A 182 -21.79 6.13 -11.45
N ARG A 183 -22.86 5.80 -10.71
CA ARG A 183 -24.08 6.58 -10.50
C ARG A 183 -24.07 7.27 -9.15
N TYR A 184 -23.30 6.75 -8.19
CA TYR A 184 -23.23 7.22 -6.82
C TYR A 184 -21.76 7.40 -6.38
N ASP A 185 -21.56 8.26 -5.39
CA ASP A 185 -20.26 8.60 -4.79
C ASP A 185 -19.61 7.47 -3.98
N ASP A 186 -20.37 6.44 -3.60
CA ASP A 186 -19.91 5.27 -2.85
C ASP A 186 -19.34 4.15 -3.74
N GLN A 187 -19.44 4.28 -5.07
CA GLN A 187 -18.97 3.28 -6.02
C GLN A 187 -17.46 3.41 -6.31
N LEU A 188 -16.67 3.41 -5.24
CA LEU A 188 -15.22 3.63 -5.24
C LEU A 188 -14.45 2.59 -6.06
N ALA A 189 -13.42 3.04 -6.78
CA ALA A 189 -12.46 2.19 -7.50
C ALA A 189 -11.31 1.74 -6.57
N SER A 190 -11.59 0.77 -5.70
CA SER A 190 -10.57 0.16 -4.82
C SER A 190 -9.54 -0.67 -5.58
N SER A 191 -8.48 -1.13 -4.90
CA SER A 191 -7.45 -2.00 -5.50
C SER A 191 -8.04 -3.25 -6.16
N GLY A 192 -9.02 -3.88 -5.50
CA GLY A 192 -9.75 -5.03 -6.04
C GLY A 192 -10.74 -4.69 -7.15
N ARG A 193 -10.85 -3.42 -7.59
CA ARG A 193 -11.62 -2.99 -8.78
C ARG A 193 -10.77 -2.82 -10.02
N LEU A 194 -9.45 -2.78 -9.89
CA LEU A 194 -8.53 -2.92 -11.02
C LEU A 194 -8.76 -4.28 -11.69
N THR A 195 -8.41 -4.39 -12.97
CA THR A 195 -8.19 -5.67 -13.63
C THR A 195 -6.89 -6.29 -13.11
N PRO A 196 -6.68 -7.62 -13.26
CA PRO A 196 -5.41 -8.24 -12.90
C PRO A 196 -4.19 -7.58 -13.56
N GLU A 197 -4.28 -7.23 -14.84
CA GLU A 197 -3.20 -6.54 -15.57
C GLU A 197 -2.93 -5.15 -14.98
N GLU A 198 -3.97 -4.35 -14.74
CA GLU A 198 -3.81 -3.02 -14.12
C GLU A 198 -3.17 -3.12 -12.73
N HIS A 199 -3.53 -4.13 -11.94
CA HIS A 199 -2.97 -4.34 -10.61
C HIS A 199 -1.49 -4.77 -10.66
N GLU A 200 -1.12 -5.63 -11.61
CA GLU A 200 0.29 -5.98 -11.88
C GLU A 200 1.11 -4.74 -12.19
N ARG A 201 0.61 -3.88 -13.09
CA ARG A 201 1.29 -2.62 -13.44
C ARG A 201 1.36 -1.65 -12.26
N TYR A 202 0.32 -1.59 -11.44
CA TYR A 202 0.31 -0.77 -10.23
C TYR A 202 1.42 -1.18 -9.24
N LEU A 203 1.62 -2.49 -9.07
CA LEU A 203 2.65 -3.05 -8.20
C LEU A 203 4.06 -2.88 -8.77
N ALA A 204 4.26 -3.18 -10.06
CA ALA A 204 5.52 -2.93 -10.76
C ALA A 204 5.96 -1.47 -10.67
N PHE A 205 5.04 -0.54 -10.93
CA PHE A 205 5.31 0.89 -10.83
C PHE A 205 5.63 1.32 -9.39
N THR A 206 5.00 0.69 -8.39
CA THR A 206 5.31 0.92 -6.97
C THR A 206 6.71 0.41 -6.60
N PHE A 207 7.12 -0.76 -7.07
CA PHE A 207 8.46 -1.32 -6.82
C PHE A 207 9.55 -0.51 -7.53
N GLU A 208 9.28 -0.03 -8.74
CA GLU A 208 10.17 0.91 -9.42
C GLU A 208 10.31 2.23 -8.63
N ALA A 209 9.21 2.79 -8.13
CA ALA A 209 9.25 3.99 -7.28
C ALA A 209 10.07 3.75 -6.00
N ALA A 210 9.90 2.61 -5.34
CA ALA A 210 10.67 2.24 -4.15
C ALA A 210 12.18 2.15 -4.45
N ARG A 211 12.55 1.47 -5.54
CA ARG A 211 13.95 1.38 -5.99
C ARG A 211 14.55 2.76 -6.28
N ASN A 212 13.78 3.65 -6.91
CA ASN A 212 14.21 5.02 -7.19
C ASN A 212 14.43 5.84 -5.91
N LEU A 213 13.60 5.66 -4.88
CA LEU A 213 13.82 6.30 -3.57
C LEU A 213 15.13 5.86 -2.92
N TYR A 214 15.42 4.55 -2.92
CA TYR A 214 16.71 4.04 -2.44
C TYR A 214 17.90 4.57 -3.24
N ALA A 215 17.79 4.61 -4.57
CA ALA A 215 18.86 5.11 -5.43
C ALA A 215 19.10 6.62 -5.24
N ALA A 216 18.05 7.38 -4.96
CA ALA A 216 18.12 8.83 -4.80
C ALA A 216 18.62 9.28 -3.41
N ASN A 217 18.56 8.41 -2.38
CA ASN A 217 18.98 8.75 -1.02
C ASN A 217 19.99 7.72 -0.47
N PRO A 218 21.29 8.06 -0.40
CA PRO A 218 22.30 7.13 0.12
C PRO A 218 22.13 6.82 1.62
N PHE A 219 21.36 7.61 2.35
CA PHE A 219 21.08 7.44 3.77
C PHE A 219 19.84 6.58 4.03
N ALA A 220 19.12 6.16 2.99
CA ALA A 220 17.94 5.32 3.11
C ALA A 220 18.27 3.94 3.71
N ARG A 221 17.67 3.61 4.85
CA ARG A 221 17.70 2.27 5.44
C ARG A 221 16.49 1.45 5.03
N GLU A 222 15.31 2.07 4.98
CA GLU A 222 14.08 1.43 4.54
C GLU A 222 13.20 2.39 3.74
N VAL A 223 12.49 1.84 2.75
CA VAL A 223 11.35 2.51 2.12
C VAL A 223 10.11 1.75 2.59
N VAL A 224 9.27 2.37 3.41
CA VAL A 224 8.05 1.77 3.90
C VAL A 224 6.96 1.95 2.85
N ILE A 225 6.50 0.86 2.25
CA ILE A 225 5.42 0.85 1.24
C ILE A 225 4.12 0.43 1.94
N PHE A 226 3.09 1.26 1.81
CA PHE A 226 1.78 0.95 2.39
C PHE A 226 0.63 1.62 1.64
N GLN A 227 -0.58 1.13 1.86
CA GLN A 227 -1.82 1.78 1.43
C GLN A 227 -2.83 1.78 2.56
N ASN A 228 -3.45 2.93 2.80
CA ASN A 228 -4.57 3.09 3.71
C ASN A 228 -5.84 3.21 2.86
N TRP A 229 -6.80 2.31 3.05
CA TRP A 229 -8.06 2.30 2.34
C TRP A 229 -9.22 2.65 3.28
N LEU A 230 -9.90 3.75 2.99
CA LEU A 230 -10.98 4.37 3.78
C LEU A 230 -10.53 4.99 5.11
N ARG A 231 -11.33 5.94 5.61
CA ARG A 231 -11.06 6.72 6.82
C ARG A 231 -10.72 5.86 8.07
N PRO A 232 -11.42 4.74 8.39
CA PRO A 232 -11.07 3.95 9.57
C PRO A 232 -9.67 3.31 9.52
N ALA A 233 -9.09 3.16 8.33
CA ALA A 233 -7.71 2.71 8.14
C ALA A 233 -6.70 3.86 8.06
N GLY A 234 -7.14 5.12 8.22
CA GLY A 234 -6.28 6.30 8.16
C GLY A 234 -6.09 6.89 6.76
N ALA A 235 -6.99 6.61 5.81
CA ALA A 235 -6.96 7.26 4.51
C ALA A 235 -7.50 8.70 4.59
N SER A 236 -6.76 9.66 4.03
CA SER A 236 -7.23 11.05 3.87
C SER A 236 -8.16 11.21 2.67
N PHE A 237 -7.96 10.42 1.62
CA PHE A 237 -8.79 10.39 0.43
C PHE A 237 -9.26 8.95 0.16
N ASP A 238 -10.54 8.80 -0.19
CA ASP A 238 -11.13 7.52 -0.66
C ASP A 238 -10.80 7.25 -2.15
N HIS A 239 -9.65 7.75 -2.62
CA HIS A 239 -9.11 7.57 -3.96
C HIS A 239 -7.92 6.61 -3.88
N LEU A 240 -7.85 5.58 -4.71
CA LEU A 240 -6.82 4.54 -4.60
C LEU A 240 -5.40 5.10 -4.75
N HIS A 241 -4.59 4.95 -3.71
CA HIS A 241 -3.18 5.35 -3.69
C HIS A 241 -2.34 4.48 -2.74
N LYS A 242 -1.04 4.39 -3.04
CA LYS A 242 0.01 3.86 -2.16
C LYS A 242 0.95 4.97 -1.75
N GLN A 243 1.50 4.87 -0.56
CA GLN A 243 2.52 5.77 -0.03
C GLN A 243 3.83 5.01 0.12
N LEU A 244 4.93 5.71 -0.16
CA LEU A 244 6.29 5.20 -0.04
C LEU A 244 7.09 6.21 0.78
N VAL A 245 7.54 5.80 1.96
CA VAL A 245 8.24 6.71 2.89
C VAL A 245 9.63 6.17 3.15
N THR A 246 10.64 6.96 2.80
CA THR A 246 12.03 6.62 3.10
C THR A 246 12.35 7.01 4.53
N VAL A 247 13.03 6.12 5.24
CA VAL A 247 13.51 6.30 6.61
C VAL A 247 14.98 5.86 6.71
N ASP A 248 15.72 6.48 7.62
CA ASP A 248 17.13 6.20 7.94
C ASP A 248 17.29 5.23 9.11
N GLU A 249 16.19 4.66 9.59
CA GLU A 249 16.17 3.68 10.67
C GLU A 249 15.23 2.53 10.34
N LEU A 250 15.52 1.35 10.91
CA LEU A 250 14.57 0.24 10.95
C LEU A 250 13.89 0.26 12.31
N GLY A 251 12.55 0.22 12.33
CA GLY A 251 11.82 0.16 13.59
C GLY A 251 12.19 -1.09 14.41
N ALA A 252 12.19 -1.01 15.74
CA ALA A 252 12.61 -2.12 16.62
C ALA A 252 11.89 -3.44 16.32
N SER A 253 10.58 -3.40 16.06
CA SER A 253 9.80 -4.58 15.66
C SER A 253 10.28 -5.17 14.33
N ARG A 254 10.68 -4.31 13.39
CA ARG A 254 11.15 -4.71 12.07
C ARG A 254 12.50 -5.41 12.15
N VAL A 255 13.41 -4.87 12.95
CA VAL A 255 14.72 -5.48 13.24
C VAL A 255 14.50 -6.84 13.90
N ALA A 256 13.68 -6.90 14.94
CA ALA A 256 13.38 -8.14 15.66
C ALA A 256 12.79 -9.22 14.73
N ASP A 257 11.84 -8.87 13.86
CA ASP A 257 11.23 -9.80 12.90
C ASP A 257 12.28 -10.39 11.93
N ILE A 258 13.14 -9.54 11.36
CA ILE A 258 14.18 -9.95 10.41
C ILE A 258 15.22 -10.83 11.10
N GLU A 259 15.70 -10.42 12.28
CA GLU A 259 16.67 -11.19 13.07
C GLU A 259 16.09 -12.52 13.57
N HIS A 260 14.80 -12.54 13.95
CA HIS A 260 14.14 -13.75 14.40
C HIS A 260 14.02 -14.77 13.25
N LEU A 261 13.70 -14.30 12.04
CA LEU A 261 13.73 -15.11 10.84
C LEU A 261 15.13 -15.61 10.49
N GLY A 262 16.15 -14.74 10.57
CA GLY A 262 17.54 -15.11 10.33
C GLY A 262 18.04 -16.19 11.31
N ARG A 263 17.62 -16.12 12.58
CA ARG A 263 17.99 -17.10 13.61
C ARG A 263 17.19 -18.40 13.57
N ASN A 264 16.01 -18.40 12.93
CA ASN A 264 15.12 -19.57 12.86
C ASN A 264 14.79 -19.91 11.40
N PRO A 265 15.68 -20.62 10.68
CA PRO A 265 15.48 -20.96 9.27
C PRO A 265 14.19 -21.75 8.98
N HIS A 266 13.69 -22.50 9.97
CA HIS A 266 12.46 -23.29 9.86
C HIS A 266 11.19 -22.50 10.16
N LEU A 267 11.27 -21.27 10.72
CA LEU A 267 10.12 -20.51 11.18
C LEU A 267 9.03 -20.34 10.12
N LEU A 268 9.43 -20.04 8.89
CA LEU A 268 8.50 -19.91 7.77
C LEU A 268 7.82 -21.25 7.45
N ALA A 269 8.59 -22.35 7.43
CA ALA A 269 8.05 -23.69 7.16
C ALA A 269 7.09 -24.13 8.28
N ASP A 270 7.45 -23.86 9.53
CA ASP A 270 6.59 -24.14 10.70
C ASP A 270 5.30 -23.32 10.63
N TYR A 271 5.39 -22.04 10.25
CA TYR A 271 4.23 -21.19 10.02
C TYR A 271 3.32 -21.75 8.92
N HIS A 272 3.89 -22.15 7.78
CA HIS A 272 3.13 -22.82 6.72
C HIS A 272 2.49 -24.12 7.21
N GLY A 273 3.16 -24.89 8.08
CA GLY A 273 2.58 -26.08 8.72
C GLY A 273 1.35 -25.75 9.58
N VAL A 274 1.42 -24.68 10.37
CA VAL A 274 0.25 -24.17 11.13
C VAL A 274 -0.88 -23.78 10.19
N LEU A 275 -0.59 -23.05 9.12
CA LEU A 275 -1.61 -22.59 8.17
C LEU A 275 -2.27 -23.77 7.44
N ALA A 276 -1.47 -24.70 6.89
CA ALA A 276 -1.95 -25.86 6.16
C ALA A 276 -2.77 -26.79 7.06
N GLY A 277 -2.26 -27.13 8.25
CA GLY A 277 -2.94 -28.01 9.20
C GLY A 277 -4.27 -27.45 9.72
N ASN A 278 -4.50 -26.15 9.56
CA ASN A 278 -5.73 -25.47 9.96
C ASN A 278 -6.60 -25.02 8.77
N GLY A 279 -6.26 -25.39 7.53
CA GLY A 279 -7.04 -25.03 6.33
C GLY A 279 -7.03 -23.53 6.00
N LEU A 280 -5.95 -22.81 6.38
CA LEU A 280 -5.86 -21.35 6.26
C LEU A 280 -5.15 -20.90 4.98
N ILE A 281 -4.69 -21.81 4.13
CA ILE A 281 -4.21 -21.51 2.78
C ILE A 281 -5.41 -21.47 1.83
N LEU A 282 -5.60 -20.35 1.14
CA LEU A 282 -6.85 -20.02 0.44
C LEU A 282 -6.70 -20.08 -1.07
N ALA A 283 -5.55 -19.63 -1.58
CA ALA A 283 -5.24 -19.64 -2.99
C ALA A 283 -3.73 -19.60 -3.19
N GLU A 284 -3.29 -20.01 -4.37
CA GLU A 284 -1.89 -20.03 -4.75
C GLU A 284 -1.70 -19.64 -6.22
N THR A 285 -0.45 -19.39 -6.56
CA THR A 285 0.11 -19.23 -7.91
C THR A 285 1.39 -20.07 -7.95
N ASP A 286 2.19 -19.99 -9.01
CA ASP A 286 3.40 -20.81 -9.12
C ASP A 286 4.48 -20.38 -8.13
N SER A 287 4.52 -19.08 -7.79
CA SER A 287 5.52 -18.54 -6.86
C SER A 287 4.97 -17.82 -5.63
N ALA A 288 3.66 -17.82 -5.39
CA ALA A 288 3.08 -17.13 -4.24
C ALA A 288 1.85 -17.83 -3.62
N GLN A 289 1.56 -17.53 -2.36
CA GLN A 289 0.42 -18.06 -1.61
C GLN A 289 -0.37 -16.95 -0.88
N LEU A 290 -1.70 -17.06 -0.91
CA LEU A 290 -2.66 -16.23 -0.16
C LEU A 290 -3.23 -17.05 1.01
N VAL A 291 -3.12 -16.51 2.21
CA VAL A 291 -3.50 -17.19 3.45
C VAL A 291 -4.32 -16.29 4.38
N ALA A 292 -5.13 -16.88 5.24
CA ALA A 292 -5.70 -16.19 6.40
C ALA A 292 -4.66 -16.14 7.52
N GLY A 293 -4.21 -14.93 7.88
CA GLY A 293 -3.10 -14.74 8.80
C GLY A 293 -3.45 -15.04 10.26
N VAL A 294 -2.46 -15.49 11.03
CA VAL A 294 -2.60 -15.85 12.44
C VAL A 294 -1.81 -14.89 13.34
N GLY A 295 -2.44 -14.43 14.42
CA GLY A 295 -1.77 -13.61 15.45
C GLY A 295 -1.60 -12.13 15.07
N HIS A 296 -2.34 -11.64 14.07
CA HIS A 296 -2.34 -10.21 13.72
C HIS A 296 -3.28 -9.41 14.61
N ARG A 297 -2.84 -8.20 14.99
CA ARG A 297 -3.62 -7.23 15.79
C ARG A 297 -5.02 -6.92 15.21
N PHE A 298 -5.18 -7.15 13.91
CA PHE A 298 -6.45 -7.07 13.19
C PHE A 298 -6.62 -8.34 12.35
N PRO A 299 -7.86 -8.77 12.04
CA PRO A 299 -8.07 -9.86 11.08
C PRO A 299 -7.36 -9.53 9.77
N SER A 300 -6.64 -10.50 9.21
CA SER A 300 -5.71 -10.21 8.11
C SER A 300 -5.68 -11.33 7.08
N LEU A 301 -5.49 -10.93 5.82
CA LEU A 301 -4.97 -11.82 4.78
C LEU A 301 -3.48 -11.55 4.61
N GLU A 302 -2.70 -12.58 4.32
CA GLU A 302 -1.29 -12.44 3.97
C GLU A 302 -1.05 -13.04 2.59
N VAL A 303 -0.22 -12.36 1.80
CA VAL A 303 0.30 -12.88 0.54
C VAL A 303 1.81 -12.99 0.65
N TRP A 304 2.34 -14.18 0.38
CA TRP A 304 3.76 -14.49 0.48
C TRP A 304 4.31 -14.88 -0.88
N ASN A 305 5.45 -14.32 -1.27
CA ASN A 305 6.29 -14.93 -2.28
C ASN A 305 7.01 -16.14 -1.65
N LEU A 306 7.03 -17.27 -2.37
CA LEU A 306 7.60 -18.53 -1.91
C LEU A 306 9.13 -18.56 -2.00
N ARG A 307 9.73 -17.78 -2.90
CA ARG A 307 11.19 -17.65 -2.97
C ARG A 307 11.68 -16.75 -1.84
N ARG A 308 12.42 -17.34 -0.90
CA ARG A 308 12.90 -16.69 0.33
C ARG A 308 13.80 -15.48 0.08
N GLU A 309 14.56 -15.52 -1.00
CA GLU A 309 15.50 -14.48 -1.40
C GLU A 309 14.82 -13.38 -2.21
N SER A 310 13.52 -13.50 -2.51
CA SER A 310 12.77 -12.48 -3.26
C SER A 310 12.73 -11.16 -2.51
N ASP A 311 13.10 -10.09 -3.21
CA ASP A 311 13.03 -8.72 -2.72
C ASP A 311 12.79 -7.76 -3.89
N PRO A 312 12.54 -6.46 -3.65
CA PRO A 312 12.25 -5.51 -4.73
C PRO A 312 13.35 -5.37 -5.79
N TRP A 313 14.58 -5.85 -5.54
CA TRP A 313 15.70 -5.74 -6.48
C TRP A 313 15.85 -6.96 -7.38
N ASN A 314 15.40 -8.13 -6.92
CA ASN A 314 15.63 -9.40 -7.61
C ASN A 314 14.36 -10.21 -7.93
N ILE A 315 13.17 -9.72 -7.58
CA ILE A 315 11.91 -10.38 -7.93
C ILE A 315 11.76 -10.44 -9.46
N ALA A 316 11.52 -11.63 -10.00
CA ALA A 316 11.30 -11.80 -11.44
C ALA A 316 9.91 -11.29 -11.84
N ASP A 317 9.73 -10.93 -13.10
CA ASP A 317 8.47 -10.38 -13.62
C ASP A 317 7.30 -11.37 -13.41
N ASP A 318 7.52 -12.66 -13.66
CA ASP A 318 6.50 -13.69 -13.41
C ASP A 318 6.17 -13.83 -11.92
N GLU A 319 7.17 -13.73 -11.03
CA GLU A 319 6.93 -13.80 -9.59
C GLU A 319 6.16 -12.58 -9.07
N LEU A 320 6.43 -11.41 -9.66
CA LEU A 320 5.70 -10.18 -9.37
C LEU A 320 4.25 -10.26 -9.88
N ALA A 321 4.03 -10.84 -11.06
CA ALA A 321 2.70 -11.07 -11.61
C ALA A 321 1.88 -12.04 -10.74
N ASP A 322 2.51 -13.12 -10.28
CA ASP A 322 1.94 -14.10 -9.34
C ASP A 322 1.59 -13.47 -7.98
N LEU A 323 2.54 -12.73 -7.39
CA LEU A 323 2.32 -11.98 -6.16
C LEU A 323 1.17 -10.97 -6.33
N SER A 324 1.17 -10.21 -7.42
CA SER A 324 0.12 -9.24 -7.75
C SER A 324 -1.24 -9.89 -7.87
N ALA A 325 -1.33 -11.03 -8.56
CA ALA A 325 -2.58 -11.76 -8.76
C ALA A 325 -3.24 -12.14 -7.43
N LEU A 326 -2.45 -12.55 -6.43
CA LEU A 326 -2.96 -12.90 -5.11
C LEU A 326 -3.26 -11.71 -4.21
N VAL A 327 -2.46 -10.63 -4.28
CA VAL A 327 -2.80 -9.36 -3.58
C VAL A 327 -4.11 -8.79 -4.14
N HIS A 328 -4.28 -8.81 -5.46
CA HIS A 328 -5.52 -8.42 -6.14
C HIS A 328 -6.69 -9.29 -5.70
N ALA A 329 -6.52 -10.61 -5.68
CA ALA A 329 -7.53 -11.56 -5.23
C ALA A 329 -7.97 -11.27 -3.78
N GLY A 330 -7.03 -10.99 -2.88
CA GLY A 330 -7.32 -10.58 -1.50
C GLY A 330 -8.21 -9.33 -1.44
N HIS A 331 -7.89 -8.29 -2.22
CA HIS A 331 -8.73 -7.09 -2.31
C HIS A 331 -10.09 -7.33 -2.99
N VAL A 332 -10.17 -8.23 -3.98
CA VAL A 332 -11.44 -8.64 -4.62
C VAL A 332 -12.36 -9.31 -3.60
N ALA A 333 -11.79 -10.18 -2.75
CA ALA A 333 -12.52 -10.88 -1.70
C ALA A 333 -13.05 -9.90 -0.64
N MET A 334 -12.17 -9.04 -0.12
CA MET A 334 -12.51 -7.99 0.86
C MET A 334 -13.58 -7.01 0.34
N GLY A 335 -13.52 -6.67 -0.94
CA GLY A 335 -14.39 -5.68 -1.56
C GLY A 335 -14.03 -4.24 -1.20
N ALA A 336 -14.65 -3.28 -1.90
CA ALA A 336 -14.28 -1.86 -1.80
C ALA A 336 -14.73 -1.16 -0.51
N ARG A 337 -15.62 -1.77 0.28
CA ARG A 337 -16.22 -1.13 1.46
C ARG A 337 -15.54 -1.49 2.78
N LEU A 338 -14.62 -2.46 2.76
CA LEU A 338 -13.91 -2.87 3.96
C LEU A 338 -12.69 -1.97 4.17
N PRO A 339 -12.62 -1.17 5.24
CA PRO A 339 -11.43 -0.38 5.53
C PRO A 339 -10.24 -1.29 5.79
N ALA A 340 -9.09 -1.00 5.19
CA ALA A 340 -7.94 -1.85 5.33
C ALA A 340 -6.60 -1.12 5.18
N ASN A 341 -5.59 -1.64 5.86
CA ASN A 341 -4.20 -1.32 5.57
C ASN A 341 -3.61 -2.43 4.71
N GLU A 342 -2.88 -2.07 3.67
CA GLU A 342 -1.98 -2.96 2.93
C GLU A 342 -0.56 -2.59 3.31
N GLU A 343 0.16 -3.52 3.93
CA GLU A 343 1.52 -3.31 4.46
C GLU A 343 2.48 -4.26 3.75
N TRP A 344 3.59 -3.73 3.25
CA TRP A 344 4.61 -4.51 2.54
C TRP A 344 5.82 -4.75 3.43
N HIS A 345 6.28 -6.00 3.43
CA HIS A 345 7.47 -6.44 4.14
C HIS A 345 8.39 -7.13 3.17
N TYR A 346 9.65 -6.74 3.17
CA TYR A 346 10.70 -7.34 2.35
C TYR A 346 12.06 -7.09 3.02
N ARG A 347 13.11 -7.80 2.62
CA ARG A 347 14.47 -7.53 3.14
C ARG A 347 14.92 -6.11 2.74
N PRO A 348 15.26 -5.18 3.63
CA PRO A 348 15.89 -3.90 3.25
C PRO A 348 17.32 -4.11 2.70
N PRO A 349 17.87 -3.20 1.85
CA PRO A 349 19.19 -3.41 1.24
C PRO A 349 20.32 -3.59 2.27
N THR A 350 20.17 -2.94 3.43
CA THR A 350 21.19 -2.95 4.49
C THR A 350 21.18 -4.21 5.35
N MET A 351 20.20 -5.09 5.17
CA MET A 351 20.07 -6.35 5.93
C MET A 351 20.56 -7.53 5.11
N ARG A 352 21.19 -8.51 5.76
CA ARG A 352 21.73 -9.71 5.10
C ARG A 352 20.75 -10.87 5.10
N GLU A 353 19.89 -10.91 6.11
CA GLU A 353 18.91 -11.96 6.36
C GLU A 353 17.86 -11.99 5.25
N HIS A 354 17.57 -13.18 4.74
CA HIS A 354 16.57 -13.36 3.70
C HIS A 354 15.16 -13.28 4.30
N LEU A 355 14.42 -12.29 3.82
CA LEU A 355 13.01 -12.11 4.12
C LEU A 355 12.27 -12.00 2.77
N PRO A 356 11.46 -13.00 2.39
CA PRO A 356 10.69 -12.94 1.16
C PRO A 356 9.72 -11.76 1.19
N VAL A 357 9.34 -11.30 0.01
CA VAL A 357 8.27 -10.30 -0.11
C VAL A 357 6.98 -10.86 0.48
N ARG A 358 6.42 -10.14 1.43
CA ARG A 358 5.14 -10.42 2.08
C ARG A 358 4.27 -9.17 2.09
N VAL A 359 3.00 -9.34 1.77
CA VAL A 359 1.98 -8.28 1.84
C VAL A 359 0.92 -8.69 2.85
N ILE A 360 0.57 -7.80 3.78
CA ILE A 360 -0.47 -8.03 4.79
C ILE A 360 -1.63 -7.08 4.53
N LEU A 361 -2.83 -7.63 4.33
CA LEU A 361 -4.08 -6.90 4.20
C LEU A 361 -4.83 -6.94 5.54
N LYS A 362 -4.66 -5.90 6.37
CA LYS A 362 -5.23 -5.81 7.72
C LYS A 362 -6.60 -5.13 7.69
N TRP A 363 -7.64 -5.81 8.16
CA TRP A 363 -9.01 -5.31 8.15
C TRP A 363 -9.26 -4.38 9.35
N ARG A 364 -9.43 -3.09 9.08
CA ARG A 364 -9.56 -2.04 10.11
C ARG A 364 -11.00 -1.88 10.57
N ILE A 365 -11.47 -2.91 11.28
CA ILE A 365 -12.86 -3.09 11.71
C ILE A 365 -13.06 -2.89 13.22
N SER A 366 -11.98 -2.68 13.96
CA SER A 366 -11.97 -2.43 15.40
C SER A 366 -10.97 -1.32 15.73
N ASN A 367 -11.20 -0.65 16.87
CA ASN A 367 -10.25 0.27 17.47
C ASN A 367 -9.79 -0.36 18.78
N PRO A 368 -8.47 -0.62 18.96
CA PRO A 368 -7.94 -1.07 20.25
C PRO A 368 -8.31 -0.10 21.38
N ALA A 369 -8.58 -0.62 22.57
CA ALA A 369 -8.97 0.15 23.74
C ALA A 369 -8.04 -0.14 24.93
N GLY A 370 -8.46 0.23 26.15
CA GLY A 370 -7.62 0.15 27.34
C GLY A 370 -7.15 -1.26 27.70
N PHE A 371 -7.89 -2.31 27.34
CA PHE A 371 -7.48 -3.69 27.57
C PHE A 371 -6.24 -4.05 26.75
N GLU A 372 -6.28 -3.78 25.45
CA GLU A 372 -5.19 -4.07 24.53
C GLU A 372 -3.94 -3.26 24.91
N GLY A 373 -4.13 -1.98 25.27
CA GLY A 373 -3.04 -1.10 25.70
C GLY A 373 -2.37 -1.52 27.01
N GLY A 374 -3.14 -2.02 27.98
CA GLY A 374 -2.61 -2.44 29.29
C GLY A 374 -2.05 -3.85 29.34
N SER A 375 -2.55 -4.77 28.51
CA SER A 375 -2.14 -6.19 28.53
C SER A 375 -1.16 -6.57 27.43
N GLY A 376 -1.12 -5.83 26.31
CA GLY A 376 -0.43 -6.26 25.11
C GLY A 376 -1.13 -7.39 24.33
N ILE A 377 -2.29 -7.87 24.81
CA ILE A 377 -3.12 -8.88 24.16
C ILE A 377 -4.19 -8.17 23.34
N TYR A 378 -4.26 -8.45 22.04
CA TYR A 378 -5.22 -7.84 21.13
C TYR A 378 -6.51 -8.65 21.06
N ILE A 379 -7.65 -7.97 20.87
CA ILE A 379 -8.95 -8.63 20.71
C ILE A 379 -9.46 -8.46 19.28
N ASN A 380 -9.66 -9.58 18.59
CA ASN A 380 -10.30 -9.61 17.28
C ASN A 380 -11.75 -10.08 17.41
N THR A 381 -12.64 -9.50 16.60
CA THR A 381 -14.04 -9.94 16.49
C THR A 381 -14.20 -11.19 15.62
N ILE A 382 -13.21 -11.49 14.78
CA ILE A 382 -13.24 -12.61 13.83
C ILE A 382 -11.95 -13.42 13.95
N ASP A 383 -12.09 -14.75 14.01
CA ASP A 383 -10.96 -15.68 14.05
C ASP A 383 -10.43 -16.00 12.63
N PRO A 384 -9.20 -16.55 12.50
CA PRO A 384 -8.60 -16.83 11.19
C PRO A 384 -9.42 -17.79 10.32
N TRP A 385 -10.10 -18.77 10.91
CA TRP A 385 -10.96 -19.70 10.16
C TRP A 385 -12.16 -18.98 9.55
N THR A 386 -12.76 -18.05 10.30
CA THR A 386 -13.89 -17.26 9.80
C THR A 386 -13.44 -16.26 8.72
N VAL A 387 -12.22 -15.70 8.81
CA VAL A 387 -11.60 -14.93 7.72
C VAL A 387 -11.41 -15.81 6.48
N ALA A 388 -10.86 -17.02 6.65
CA ALA A 388 -10.63 -17.97 5.58
C ALA A 388 -11.93 -18.33 4.85
N GLU A 389 -12.96 -18.75 5.59
CA GLU A 389 -14.26 -19.16 5.04
C GLU A 389 -14.91 -18.03 4.24
N ARG A 390 -14.98 -16.82 4.82
CA ARG A 390 -15.53 -15.65 4.12
C ARG A 390 -14.74 -15.34 2.85
N THR A 391 -13.42 -15.41 2.92
CA THR A 391 -12.55 -15.10 1.78
C THR A 391 -12.73 -16.14 0.68
N ARG A 392 -12.80 -17.43 1.00
CA ARG A 392 -13.06 -18.52 0.04
C ARG A 392 -14.40 -18.32 -0.66
N HIS A 393 -15.46 -18.04 0.09
CA HIS A 393 -16.78 -17.74 -0.47
C HIS A 393 -16.70 -16.58 -1.47
N GLU A 394 -16.07 -15.47 -1.10
CA GLU A 394 -15.97 -14.29 -1.97
C GLU A 394 -15.08 -14.52 -3.19
N LEU A 395 -13.99 -15.28 -3.05
CA LEU A 395 -13.12 -15.66 -4.17
C LEU A 395 -13.85 -16.54 -5.18
N ALA A 396 -14.58 -17.56 -4.70
CA ALA A 396 -15.38 -18.43 -5.56
C ALA A 396 -16.48 -17.66 -6.30
N ALA A 397 -17.24 -16.81 -5.57
CA ALA A 397 -18.30 -15.99 -6.15
C ALA A 397 -17.80 -14.98 -7.19
N LYS A 398 -16.54 -14.52 -7.05
CA LYS A 398 -15.92 -13.51 -7.93
C LYS A 398 -14.80 -14.07 -8.79
N ALA A 399 -14.76 -15.39 -9.03
CA ALA A 399 -13.69 -16.06 -9.77
C ALA A 399 -13.45 -15.44 -11.16
N HIS A 400 -14.51 -14.98 -11.84
CA HIS A 400 -14.45 -14.29 -13.13
C HIS A 400 -13.65 -12.98 -13.14
N ARG A 401 -13.28 -12.45 -11.96
CA ARG A 401 -12.50 -11.21 -11.80
C ARG A 401 -11.03 -11.48 -11.49
N LEU A 402 -10.67 -12.73 -11.19
CA LEU A 402 -9.34 -13.11 -10.77
C LEU A 402 -8.44 -13.33 -11.98
N SER A 403 -7.13 -13.23 -11.77
CA SER A 403 -6.15 -13.66 -12.77
C SER A 403 -6.28 -15.16 -13.03
N THR A 404 -6.02 -15.58 -14.26
CA THR A 404 -5.92 -17.01 -14.62
C THR A 404 -4.74 -17.72 -13.93
N ARG A 405 -3.80 -16.96 -13.37
CA ARG A 405 -2.69 -17.46 -12.54
C ARG A 405 -3.16 -18.01 -11.19
N VAL A 406 -4.31 -17.54 -10.68
CA VAL A 406 -4.80 -17.89 -9.33
C VAL A 406 -5.48 -19.26 -9.34
N ARG A 407 -5.00 -20.16 -8.50
CA ARG A 407 -5.65 -21.43 -8.16
C ARG A 407 -6.28 -21.32 -6.78
N LEU A 408 -7.60 -21.49 -6.71
CA LEU A 408 -8.32 -21.51 -5.44
C LEU A 408 -8.17 -22.88 -4.77
N LEU A 409 -7.96 -22.88 -3.46
CA LEU A 409 -7.84 -24.09 -2.65
C LEU A 409 -9.15 -24.32 -1.88
N GLY A 410 -9.61 -25.57 -1.94
CA GLY A 410 -10.89 -26.02 -1.37
C GLY A 410 -10.94 -26.04 0.14
#